data_AF-A0A1D6QBS6-F1
#
_entry.id   AF-A0A1D6QBS6-F1
#
_cell.length_a   1.000
_cell.length_b   1.000
_cell.length_c   1.000
_cell.angle_alpha   90.00
_cell.angle_beta   90.00
_cell.angle_gamma   90.00
#
_symmetry.space_group_name_H-M   'P 1'
#
loop_
_entity.id
_entity.type
_entity.pdbx_description
1 polymer ?
#
loop_
_entity_poly.entity_id
_entity_poly.type
_entity_poly.pdbx_seq_one_letter_code
_entity_poly.pdbx_strand_id
1 'polypeptide(L)'
;MSELVRFRQHVERQLVCLTDETQVLARFEGFPSKKLEALRTAAALYSKLDGTASRLQCWKHTAGPVSAQLDRLESYFNKVKDEVDMVERNRDEEMKRLQSQGVHFDFGVLVRIKEGMVDLSSACMESRGCCGGCSSWPSGCTTSPEARTSGRTG
;
A
#
# COMPACT_ATOMS: atom_id res chain seq x y z
N MET A 1 2.18 10.73 2.39
CA MET A 1 1.03 9.88 2.76
C MET A 1 1.24 9.02 4.00
N SER A 2 2.45 8.55 4.30
CA SER A 2 2.76 7.81 5.54
C SER A 2 2.36 8.56 6.83
N GLU A 3 2.53 9.88 6.86
CA GLU A 3 2.08 10.73 7.98
C GLU A 3 0.55 10.73 8.14
N LEU A 4 -0.21 10.84 7.04
CA LEU A 4 -1.67 10.76 7.07
C LEU A 4 -2.14 9.41 7.63
N VAL A 5 -1.51 8.32 7.19
CA VAL A 5 -1.82 6.97 7.70
C VAL A 5 -1.50 6.86 9.20
N ARG A 6 -0.34 7.36 9.65
CA ARG A 6 0.02 7.39 11.08
C ARG A 6 -0.93 8.25 11.91
N PHE A 7 -1.31 9.42 11.39
CA PHE A 7 -2.27 10.30 12.04
C PHE A 7 -3.63 9.61 12.18
N ARG A 8 -4.14 9.02 11.09
CA ARG A 8 -5.38 8.22 11.13
C ARG A 8 -5.27 7.11 12.18
N GLN A 9 -4.19 6.33 12.21
CA GLN A 9 -3.99 5.31 13.25
C GLN A 9 -3.95 5.87 14.67
N HIS A 10 -3.37 7.06 14.87
CA HIS A 10 -3.40 7.72 16.17
C HIS A 10 -4.81 8.10 16.59
N VAL A 11 -5.60 8.68 15.68
CA VAL A 11 -7.00 9.04 15.93
C VAL A 11 -7.82 7.79 16.27
N GLU A 12 -7.72 6.72 15.48
CA GLU A 12 -8.49 5.49 15.71
C GLU A 12 -8.15 4.81 17.04
N ARG A 13 -6.88 4.90 17.48
CA ARG A 13 -6.47 4.42 18.80
C ARG A 13 -7.15 5.16 19.95
N GLN A 14 -7.55 6.41 19.75
CA GLN A 14 -8.34 7.15 20.73
C GLN A 14 -9.83 6.80 20.62
N LEU A 15 -10.34 6.64 19.39
CA LEU A 15 -11.75 6.33 19.13
C LEU A 15 -12.15 4.91 19.59
N VAL A 16 -11.24 3.93 19.55
CA VAL A 16 -11.51 2.56 20.00
C VAL A 16 -11.87 2.46 21.49
N CYS A 17 -11.49 3.46 22.29
CA CYS A 17 -11.82 3.52 23.71
C CYS A 17 -13.27 3.96 23.98
N LEU A 18 -14.00 4.41 22.95
CA LEU A 18 -15.39 4.84 23.06
C LEU A 18 -16.33 3.64 23.02
N THR A 19 -17.36 3.64 23.86
CA THR A 19 -18.35 2.54 23.91
C THR A 19 -19.20 2.48 22.64
N ASP A 20 -19.78 3.62 22.23
CA ASP A 20 -20.46 3.80 20.95
C ASP A 20 -19.86 5.04 20.29
N GLU A 21 -18.92 4.84 19.37
CA GLU A 21 -18.19 5.91 18.69
C GLU A 21 -19.16 6.93 18.07
N THR A 22 -20.12 6.46 17.29
CA THR A 22 -21.08 7.31 16.57
C THR A 22 -21.90 8.17 17.52
N GLN A 23 -22.45 7.57 18.59
CA GLN A 23 -23.25 8.33 19.54
C GLN A 23 -22.41 9.29 20.37
N VAL A 24 -21.21 8.87 20.80
CA VAL A 24 -20.32 9.72 21.60
C VAL A 24 -19.86 10.91 20.79
N LEU A 25 -19.39 10.70 19.56
CA LEU A 25 -18.94 11.78 18.67
C LEU A 25 -20.08 12.75 18.31
N ALA A 26 -21.32 12.27 18.19
CA ALA A 26 -22.49 13.10 17.93
C ALA A 26 -22.86 14.06 19.09
N ARG A 27 -22.38 13.81 20.31
CA ARG A 27 -22.60 14.71 21.46
C ARG A 27 -21.64 15.90 21.50
N PHE A 28 -20.55 15.85 20.73
CA PHE A 28 -19.60 16.96 20.63
C PHE A 28 -20.07 17.96 19.58
N GLU A 29 -20.54 19.12 20.02
CA GLU A 29 -20.90 20.22 19.11
C GLU A 29 -19.69 20.64 18.27
N GLY A 30 -19.89 20.70 16.94
CA GLY A 30 -18.84 21.10 16.00
C GLY A 30 -17.80 20.01 15.70
N PHE A 31 -18.00 18.76 16.13
CA PHE A 31 -17.07 17.67 15.79
C PHE A 31 -16.95 17.50 14.27
N PRO A 32 -15.72 17.46 13.71
CA PRO A 32 -15.51 17.42 12.26
C PRO A 32 -15.67 15.99 11.70
N SER A 33 -16.86 15.39 11.86
CA SER A 33 -17.18 14.02 11.42
C SER A 33 -16.89 13.80 9.94
N LYS A 34 -17.26 14.75 9.08
CA LYS A 34 -16.98 14.69 7.64
C LYS A 34 -15.48 14.63 7.32
N LYS A 35 -14.65 15.32 8.10
CA LYS A 35 -13.19 15.29 7.95
C LYS A 35 -12.61 13.97 8.45
N LEU A 36 -13.13 13.42 9.55
CA LEU A 36 -12.75 12.10 10.03
C LEU A 36 -13.05 11.02 8.97
N GLU A 37 -14.24 11.05 8.38
CA GLU A 37 -14.62 10.12 7.31
C GLU A 37 -13.74 10.30 6.07
N ALA A 38 -13.44 11.54 5.67
CA ALA A 38 -12.50 11.81 4.58
C ALA A 38 -11.09 11.25 4.86
N LEU A 39 -10.59 11.37 6.10
CA LEU A 39 -9.32 10.80 6.51
C LEU A 39 -9.32 9.26 6.46
N ARG A 40 -10.41 8.63 6.90
CA ARG A 40 -10.59 7.16 6.81
C ARG A 40 -10.57 6.69 5.37
N THR A 41 -11.34 7.33 4.49
CA THR A 41 -11.38 7.04 3.06
C THR A 41 -10.02 7.24 2.40
N ALA A 42 -9.35 8.37 2.66
CA ALA A 42 -8.01 8.63 2.13
C ALA A 42 -6.99 7.58 2.61
N ALA A 43 -6.98 7.24 3.89
CA ALA A 43 -6.06 6.24 4.42
C ALA A 43 -6.32 4.84 3.82
N ALA A 44 -7.59 4.46 3.65
CA ALA A 44 -7.97 3.18 3.05
C ALA A 44 -7.56 3.10 1.58
N LEU A 45 -7.85 4.14 0.78
CA LEU A 45 -7.48 4.22 -0.62
C LEU A 45 -5.96 4.13 -0.79
N TYR A 46 -5.20 4.92 -0.02
CA TYR A 46 -3.75 4.90 -0.08
C TYR A 46 -3.19 3.53 0.32
N SER A 47 -3.67 2.93 1.41
CA SER A 47 -3.19 1.62 1.87
C SER A 47 -3.45 0.51 0.84
N LYS A 48 -4.57 0.58 0.12
CA LYS A 48 -4.87 -0.35 -0.99
C LYS A 48 -3.84 -0.20 -2.11
N LEU A 49 -3.63 1.02 -2.59
CA LEU A 49 -2.70 1.32 -3.68
C LEU A 49 -1.24 1.03 -3.32
N ASP A 50 -0.82 1.42 -2.12
CA ASP A 50 0.52 1.17 -1.61
C ASP A 50 0.78 -0.33 -1.40
N GLY A 51 -0.23 -1.09 -0.97
CA GLY A 51 -0.18 -2.54 -0.93
C GLY A 51 -0.03 -3.16 -2.33
N THR A 52 -0.68 -2.62 -3.34
CA THR A 52 -0.50 -3.04 -4.74
C THR A 52 0.91 -2.74 -5.24
N ALA A 53 1.42 -1.53 -5.00
CA ALA A 53 2.80 -1.15 -5.35
C ALA A 53 3.83 -2.06 -4.68
N SER A 54 3.67 -2.31 -3.38
CA SER A 54 4.55 -3.19 -2.61
C SER A 54 4.53 -4.64 -3.12
N ARG A 55 3.36 -5.14 -3.56
CA ARG A 55 3.25 -6.49 -4.16
C ARG A 55 3.96 -6.60 -5.50
N LEU A 56 3.94 -5.54 -6.31
CA LEU A 56 4.68 -5.51 -7.58
C LEU A 56 6.19 -5.50 -7.33
N GLN A 57 6.66 -4.69 -6.38
CA GLN A 57 8.09 -4.58 -6.04
C GLN A 57 8.65 -5.85 -5.38
N CYS A 58 7.86 -6.49 -4.51
CA CYS A 58 8.26 -7.70 -3.80
C CYS A 58 7.75 -8.98 -4.49
N TRP A 59 7.52 -8.94 -5.80
CA TRP A 59 6.99 -10.09 -6.52
C TRP A 59 7.96 -11.27 -6.46
N LYS A 60 7.49 -12.40 -5.90
CA LYS A 60 8.28 -13.61 -5.79
C LYS A 60 8.05 -14.50 -7.01
N HIS A 61 9.12 -14.75 -7.77
CA HIS A 61 9.11 -15.82 -8.75
C HIS A 61 8.97 -17.16 -8.03
N THR A 62 7.84 -17.82 -8.25
CA THR A 62 7.59 -19.14 -7.68
C THR A 62 8.27 -20.22 -8.53
N ALA A 63 8.81 -21.26 -7.88
CA ALA A 63 9.33 -22.43 -8.57
C ALA A 63 8.18 -23.15 -9.30
N GLY A 64 8.28 -23.25 -10.62
CA GLY A 64 7.26 -23.87 -11.47
C GLY A 64 7.46 -23.54 -12.95
N PRO A 65 6.58 -24.04 -13.84
CA PRO A 65 6.64 -23.73 -15.27
C PRO A 65 6.54 -22.22 -15.52
N VAL A 66 7.39 -21.71 -16.40
CA VAL A 66 7.44 -20.28 -16.77
C VAL A 66 6.09 -19.79 -17.31
N SER A 67 5.35 -20.65 -18.03
CA SER A 67 4.00 -20.36 -18.51
C SER A 67 3.03 -20.04 -17.36
N ALA A 68 2.96 -20.90 -16.35
CA ALA A 68 2.09 -20.68 -15.20
C ALA A 68 2.46 -19.42 -14.40
N GLN A 69 3.74 -19.06 -14.35
CA GLN A 69 4.19 -17.80 -13.74
C GLN A 69 3.73 -16.58 -14.55
N LEU A 70 3.79 -16.67 -15.88
CA LEU A 70 3.32 -15.63 -16.77
C LEU A 70 1.81 -15.44 -16.71
N ASP A 71 1.03 -16.52 -16.72
CA ASP A 71 -0.43 -16.45 -16.65
C ASP A 71 -0.88 -15.78 -15.35
N ARG A 72 -0.20 -16.09 -14.23
CA ARG A 72 -0.44 -15.44 -12.93
C ARG A 72 -0.09 -13.96 -12.96
N LEU A 73 1.03 -13.61 -13.61
CA LEU A 73 1.49 -12.23 -13.72
C LEU A 73 0.53 -11.40 -14.58
N GLU A 74 0.13 -11.92 -15.74
CA GLU A 74 -0.81 -11.29 -16.66
C GLU A 74 -2.17 -11.08 -15.99
N SER A 75 -2.71 -12.11 -15.32
CA SER A 75 -3.96 -11.98 -14.55
C SER A 75 -3.87 -10.90 -13.47
N TYR A 76 -2.72 -10.81 -12.80
CA TYR A 76 -2.50 -9.77 -11.79
C TYR A 76 -2.39 -8.38 -12.42
N PHE A 77 -1.67 -8.23 -13.53
CA PHE A 77 -1.55 -6.97 -14.25
C PHE A 77 -2.89 -6.46 -14.76
N ASN A 78 -3.74 -7.34 -15.30
CA ASN A 78 -5.08 -6.96 -15.73
C ASN A 78 -5.91 -6.42 -14.56
N LYS A 79 -5.88 -7.08 -13.40
CA LYS A 79 -6.55 -6.59 -12.18
C LYS A 79 -6.01 -5.24 -11.73
N VAL A 80 -4.69 -5.09 -11.69
CA VAL A 80 -4.06 -3.82 -11.27
C VAL A 80 -4.41 -2.70 -12.25
N LYS A 81 -4.41 -2.98 -13.55
CA LYS A 81 -4.81 -2.03 -14.58
C LYS A 81 -6.25 -1.58 -14.39
N ASP A 82 -7.19 -2.50 -14.19
CA ASP A 82 -8.59 -2.16 -13.95
C ASP A 82 -8.75 -1.28 -12.70
N GLU A 83 -8.03 -1.61 -11.62
CA GLU A 83 -8.04 -0.82 -10.38
C GLU A 83 -7.45 0.58 -10.59
N VAL A 84 -6.30 0.69 -11.27
CA VAL A 84 -5.65 1.98 -11.58
C VAL A 84 -6.55 2.82 -12.47
N ASP A 85 -7.11 2.25 -13.54
CA ASP A 85 -7.98 2.95 -14.47
C ASP A 85 -9.25 3.45 -13.77
N MET A 86 -9.82 2.66 -12.84
CA MET A 86 -10.95 3.09 -12.02
C MET A 86 -10.57 4.28 -11.12
N VAL A 87 -9.42 4.23 -10.45
CA VAL A 87 -8.96 5.32 -9.59
C VAL A 87 -8.64 6.57 -10.41
N GLU A 88 -8.09 6.45 -11.61
CA GLU A 88 -7.82 7.57 -12.50
C GLU A 88 -9.09 8.26 -12.98
N ARG A 89 -10.13 7.49 -13.34
CA ARG A 89 -11.44 8.05 -13.71
C ARG A 89 -12.08 8.83 -12.58
N ASN A 90 -11.95 8.35 -11.35
CA ASN A 90 -12.55 8.97 -10.17
C ASN A 90 -11.63 10.00 -9.49
N ARG A 91 -10.40 10.17 -9.99
CA ARG A 91 -9.33 10.94 -9.32
C ARG A 91 -9.76 12.36 -8.99
N ASP A 92 -10.33 13.06 -9.97
CA ASP A 92 -10.67 14.47 -9.82
C ASP A 92 -11.85 14.68 -8.85
N GLU A 93 -12.80 13.74 -8.82
CA GLU A 93 -13.92 13.74 -7.88
C GLU A 93 -13.45 13.47 -6.45
N GLU A 94 -12.62 12.44 -6.26
CA GLU A 94 -12.04 12.10 -4.96
C GLU A 94 -11.11 13.21 -4.46
N MET A 95 -10.31 13.81 -5.35
CA MET A 95 -9.47 14.96 -5.01
C MET A 95 -10.30 16.14 -4.49
N LYS A 96 -11.37 16.52 -5.20
CA LYS A 96 -12.27 17.60 -4.77
C LYS A 96 -12.95 17.27 -3.44
N ARG A 97 -13.42 16.03 -3.28
CA ARG A 97 -14.06 15.56 -2.05
C ARG A 97 -13.12 15.66 -0.85
N LEU A 98 -11.90 15.17 -0.97
CA LEU A 98 -10.90 15.20 0.12
C LEU A 98 -10.43 16.62 0.40
N GLN A 99 -10.17 17.43 -0.63
CA GLN A 99 -9.78 18.84 -0.47
C GLN A 99 -10.87 19.68 0.19
N SER A 100 -12.15 19.41 -0.07
CA SER A 100 -13.27 20.09 0.60
C SER A 100 -13.26 19.92 2.13
N GLN A 101 -12.60 18.85 2.62
CA GLN A 101 -12.40 18.57 4.04
C GLN A 101 -10.98 18.92 4.53
N GLY A 102 -10.17 19.58 3.69
CA GLY A 102 -8.79 19.95 3.99
C GLY A 102 -7.83 18.75 4.03
N VAL A 103 -8.16 17.66 3.33
CA VAL A 103 -7.30 16.47 3.22
C VAL A 103 -6.63 16.48 1.85
N HIS A 104 -5.30 16.57 1.84
CA HIS A 104 -4.51 16.46 0.61
C HIS A 104 -4.14 15.00 0.37
N PHE A 105 -4.55 14.45 -0.79
CA PHE A 105 -4.22 13.09 -1.20
C PHE A 105 -3.20 13.13 -2.33
N ASP A 106 -2.10 12.40 -2.14
CA ASP A 106 -1.04 12.27 -3.15
C ASP A 106 -1.29 11.03 -4.03
N PHE A 107 -1.66 11.28 -5.29
CA PHE A 107 -1.87 10.26 -6.30
C PHE A 107 -0.56 9.76 -6.95
N GLY A 108 0.61 10.24 -6.52
CA GLY A 108 1.91 9.75 -6.98
C GLY A 108 2.13 8.24 -6.72
N VAL A 109 1.35 7.62 -5.83
CA VAL A 109 1.31 6.16 -5.69
C VAL A 109 0.87 5.44 -6.98
N LEU A 110 0.04 6.05 -7.82
CA LEU A 110 -0.33 5.48 -9.12
C LEU A 110 0.87 5.41 -10.07
N VAL A 111 1.75 6.40 -10.02
CA VAL A 111 3.01 6.40 -10.78
C VAL A 111 3.90 5.25 -10.30
N ARG A 112 4.07 5.09 -8.98
CA ARG A 112 4.83 3.96 -8.41
C ARG A 112 4.27 2.59 -8.80
N ILE A 113 2.94 2.46 -8.91
CA ILE A 113 2.31 1.21 -9.39
C ILE A 113 2.69 0.98 -10.86
N LYS A 114 2.56 1.99 -11.72
CA LYS A 114 2.89 1.90 -13.15
C LYS A 114 4.37 1.56 -13.35
N GLU A 115 5.27 2.23 -12.63
CA GLU A 115 6.71 1.92 -12.60
C GLU A 115 6.94 0.46 -12.18
N GLY A 116 6.33 0.02 -11.07
CA GLY A 116 6.47 -1.37 -10.60
C GLY A 116 5.97 -2.41 -11.59
N MET A 117 4.94 -2.11 -12.40
CA MET A 117 4.50 -3.00 -13.49
C MET A 117 5.55 -3.08 -14.60
N VAL A 118 6.17 -1.95 -14.96
CA VAL A 118 7.26 -1.92 -15.95
C VAL A 118 8.49 -2.66 -15.44
N ASP A 119 8.91 -2.39 -14.20
CA ASP A 119 10.07 -3.02 -13.56
C ASP A 119 9.91 -4.54 -13.43
N LEU A 120 8.72 -5.01 -13.06
CA LEU A 120 8.46 -6.44 -12.99
C LEU A 120 8.45 -7.10 -14.38
N SER A 121 7.97 -6.37 -15.39
CA SER A 121 7.99 -6.84 -16.78
C SER A 121 9.42 -6.95 -17.32
N SER A 122 10.27 -5.94 -17.07
CA SER A 122 11.67 -5.96 -17.49
C SER A 122 12.44 -7.07 -16.78
N ALA A 123 12.25 -7.25 -15.47
CA ALA A 123 12.84 -8.36 -14.71
C ALA A 123 12.44 -9.74 -15.28
N CYS A 124 11.19 -9.90 -15.74
CA CYS A 124 10.72 -11.13 -16.41
C CYS A 124 11.38 -11.38 -17.78
N MET A 125 11.81 -10.34 -18.47
CA MET A 125 12.50 -10.45 -19.77
C MET A 125 14.01 -10.66 -19.58
N GLU A 126 14.62 -9.97 -18.61
CA GLU A 126 16.03 -10.10 -18.27
C GLU A 126 16.37 -11.47 -17.65
N SER A 127 15.47 -12.01 -16.81
CA SER A 127 15.61 -13.37 -16.27
C SER A 127 15.50 -14.48 -17.34
N ARG A 128 14.97 -14.17 -18.53
CA ARG A 128 15.00 -15.07 -19.70
C ARG A 128 16.30 -14.97 -20.52
N GLY A 129 17.16 -14.01 -20.19
CA GLY A 129 18.46 -13.77 -20.85
C GLY A 129 19.67 -14.47 -20.21
N CYS A 130 19.49 -15.24 -19.14
CA CYS A 130 20.60 -15.98 -18.51
C CYS A 130 20.21 -17.43 -18.19
N CYS A 131 19.98 -18.23 -19.24
CA CYS A 131 20.36 -19.64 -19.18
C CYS A 131 21.89 -19.71 -19.26
N GLY A 132 22.54 -19.75 -18.10
CA GLY A 132 23.99 -19.88 -18.03
C GLY A 132 24.61 -19.63 -16.66
N GLY A 133 24.01 -20.17 -15.59
CA GLY A 133 24.66 -20.35 -14.30
C GLY A 133 25.04 -19.08 -13.53
N CYS A 134 24.25 -18.71 -12.53
CA CYS A 134 24.77 -18.10 -11.31
C CYS A 134 23.80 -18.30 -10.14
N SER A 135 24.15 -19.27 -9.30
CA SER A 135 23.64 -19.43 -7.95
C SER A 135 24.16 -18.32 -7.04
N SER A 136 23.35 -17.28 -6.81
CA SER A 136 23.29 -16.53 -5.55
C SER A 136 22.47 -15.25 -5.72
N TRP A 137 21.32 -15.17 -5.07
CA TRP A 137 20.72 -13.88 -4.70
C TRP A 137 21.08 -13.61 -3.23
N PRO A 138 21.75 -12.50 -2.89
CA PRO A 138 21.91 -12.12 -1.50
C PRO A 138 20.64 -11.43 -0.98
N SER A 139 20.24 -11.90 0.19
CA SER A 139 19.20 -11.41 1.07
C SER A 139 19.29 -9.90 1.32
N GLY A 140 18.14 -9.21 1.27
CA GLY A 140 18.05 -7.77 1.54
C GLY A 140 16.65 -7.32 1.96
N CYS A 141 16.07 -7.97 2.96
CA CYS A 141 14.96 -7.40 3.74
C CYS A 141 15.38 -7.36 5.20
N THR A 142 16.23 -6.40 5.55
CA THR A 142 16.54 -6.03 6.93
C THR A 142 15.34 -5.34 7.54
N THR A 143 14.60 -6.04 8.40
CA THR A 143 13.85 -5.42 9.49
C THR A 143 14.77 -5.36 10.71
N SER A 144 14.99 -4.15 11.21
CA SER A 144 15.49 -3.82 12.55
C SER A 144 14.59 -2.69 13.11
N PRO A 145 14.49 -2.42 14.42
CA PRO A 145 15.53 -2.64 15.45
C PRO A 145 15.07 -3.17 16.83
N GLU A 146 16.09 -3.57 17.60
CA GLU A 146 16.26 -3.51 19.07
C GLU A 146 15.14 -3.88 20.06
N ALA A 147 15.41 -4.87 20.94
CA ALA A 147 15.75 -4.64 22.36
C ALA A 147 15.44 -5.88 23.24
N ARG A 148 16.48 -6.53 23.79
CA ARG A 148 16.53 -6.91 25.22
C ARG A 148 17.92 -7.42 25.64
N THR A 149 18.48 -6.60 26.50
CA THR A 149 19.58 -6.72 27.47
C THR A 149 19.77 -8.06 28.18
N SER A 150 21.05 -8.37 28.44
CA SER A 150 21.65 -9.02 29.65
C SER A 150 21.17 -10.44 30.03
N GLY A 151 22.01 -11.39 30.44
CA GLY A 151 23.40 -11.33 30.88
C GLY A 151 23.89 -12.76 31.17
N ARG A 152 25.21 -12.87 31.14
CA ARG A 152 26.08 -14.03 31.30
C ARG A 152 26.17 -14.47 32.77
N THR A 153 26.23 -15.78 33.04
CA THR A 153 27.29 -16.46 33.83
C THR A 153 27.00 -17.94 34.01
N GLY A 154 28.04 -18.75 33.83
CA GLY A 154 28.09 -20.20 34.01
C GLY A 154 29.34 -20.71 33.31
#